data_AF-A0A523Y9J6-F1
#
_entry.id   AF-A0A523Y9J6-F1
#
_cell.length_a   1.000
_cell.length_b   1.000
_cell.length_c   1.000
_cell.angle_alpha   90.00
_cell.angle_beta   90.00
_cell.angle_gamma   90.00
#
_symmetry.space_group_name_H-M   'P 1'
#
loop_
_entity.id
_entity.type
_entity.pdbx_description
1 polymer ?
#
loop_
_entity_poly.entity_id
_entity_poly.type
_entity_poly.pdbx_seq_one_letter_code
_entity_poly.pdbx_strand_id
1 'polypeptide(L)'
;MGNMSTNRIISSNKRIGLNERLGLISLIDEGMRLGSAGCPIIADLFNDLWDLVNATVSGSKINTLKPEESKNGFRVFEIKSETGENLGSLNMLYLKKPIPCYYLVYVEVAAPFRRKGLGNRILEFFRDILVKKSAVGILDNIIPEDDSSYSIYFKQGWEPVEAIIGDGIMDPGDNYMIYLPPRFQGKDLSGSVLKLVYHLKRKRSAIDMRDNQVMVQRTIAEFKGLHLALLTYFESEIRKKEPAPFMRFMFTRFVTKLIAFRRRIGDLIGYTGGDSLEQIVLAPEIAALPVQSYSPDELASKPSFVSGDRELYLCLPRTIKTHPARSIESLPNYNRPSFVNWLKERGITAKDTLTIGDLMDLGFDPTRLKEITINHEDFIFERIQARQLPALEKKKEILERLTSEVRGIKARYAQLRANPPLLAIRDRGNAYVLRRKVAGIHWEEAAEQLQGSPHLKSLNASMKIDRLVIATVRETNEKIAEHLGVEKETLTNLLTIFVSWDLKKNQPKLMVDFSGTFLESVWVA
;
A
#
# COMPACT_ATOMS: atom_id res chain seq x y z
N MET A 1 9.33 -46.90 -9.57
CA MET A 1 10.15 -45.80 -10.12
C MET A 1 9.37 -45.19 -11.27
N GLY A 2 8.83 -43.99 -11.07
CA GLY A 2 8.03 -43.29 -12.06
C GLY A 2 7.88 -41.83 -11.64
N ASN A 3 8.35 -40.93 -12.50
CA ASN A 3 8.24 -39.48 -12.38
C ASN A 3 6.77 -39.07 -12.14
N MET A 4 6.49 -38.48 -10.98
CA MET A 4 5.26 -37.72 -10.76
C MET A 4 5.58 -36.22 -10.79
N SER A 5 5.05 -35.61 -11.85
CA SER A 5 5.23 -34.25 -12.29
C SER A 5 4.71 -33.21 -11.30
N THR A 6 5.56 -32.22 -11.03
CA THR A 6 5.39 -31.01 -10.21
C THR A 6 4.42 -29.96 -10.82
N ASN A 7 3.45 -30.36 -11.64
CA ASN A 7 2.63 -29.43 -12.45
C ASN A 7 1.11 -29.52 -12.21
N ARG A 8 0.64 -29.74 -10.98
CA ARG A 8 -0.81 -29.86 -10.71
C ARG A 8 -1.38 -29.07 -9.52
N ILE A 9 -0.72 -28.00 -9.06
CA ILE A 9 -1.26 -27.12 -7.99
C ILE A 9 -1.48 -25.68 -8.47
N ILE A 10 -1.98 -25.49 -9.70
CA ILE A 10 -2.41 -24.16 -10.19
C ILE A 10 -3.94 -24.10 -10.42
N SER A 11 -4.69 -25.19 -10.18
CA SER A 11 -6.12 -25.26 -10.51
C SER A 11 -7.09 -25.62 -9.38
N SER A 12 -6.71 -25.56 -8.10
CA SER A 12 -7.69 -25.70 -7.01
C SER A 12 -7.90 -24.39 -6.26
N ASN A 13 -9.01 -23.74 -6.57
CA ASN A 13 -9.60 -22.60 -5.88
C ASN A 13 -10.18 -23.01 -4.50
N LYS A 14 -9.44 -23.83 -3.72
CA LYS A 14 -9.84 -24.27 -2.37
C LYS A 14 -9.39 -23.22 -1.35
N ARG A 15 -10.35 -22.57 -0.70
CA ARG A 15 -10.08 -21.74 0.49
C ARG A 15 -9.46 -22.63 1.56
N ILE A 16 -8.30 -22.22 2.08
CA ILE A 16 -7.64 -22.94 3.18
C ILE A 16 -8.50 -22.77 4.43
N GLY A 17 -8.97 -23.89 5.00
CA GLY A 17 -9.79 -23.90 6.21
C GLY A 17 -8.98 -23.53 7.46
N LEU A 18 -9.66 -23.20 8.58
CA LEU A 18 -9.00 -22.92 9.87
C LEU A 18 -8.09 -24.09 10.29
N ASN A 19 -8.57 -25.33 10.18
CA ASN A 19 -7.81 -26.53 10.56
C ASN A 19 -6.57 -26.75 9.68
N GLU A 20 -6.64 -26.41 8.39
CA GLU A 20 -5.49 -26.48 7.48
C GLU A 20 -4.47 -25.38 7.81
N ARG A 21 -4.92 -24.15 8.14
CA ARG A 21 -4.03 -23.08 8.62
C ARG A 21 -3.35 -23.45 9.94
N LEU A 22 -4.08 -24.03 10.90
CA LEU A 22 -3.51 -24.53 12.15
C LEU A 22 -2.51 -25.66 11.90
N GLY A 23 -2.82 -26.59 10.98
CA GLY A 23 -1.90 -27.64 10.54
C GLY A 23 -0.61 -27.07 9.94
N LEU A 24 -0.71 -26.06 9.07
CA LEU A 24 0.47 -25.37 8.52
C LEU A 24 1.28 -24.67 9.62
N ILE A 25 0.65 -23.97 10.56
CA ILE A 25 1.36 -23.31 11.68
C ILE A 25 2.06 -24.36 12.56
N SER A 26 1.39 -25.48 12.85
CA SER A 26 1.96 -26.60 13.62
C SER A 26 3.13 -27.25 12.89
N LEU A 27 3.05 -27.47 11.58
CA LEU A 27 4.14 -28.00 10.76
C LEU A 27 5.33 -27.02 10.71
N ILE A 28 5.05 -25.71 10.70
CA ILE A 28 6.08 -24.68 10.81
C ILE A 28 6.79 -24.82 12.16
N ASP A 29 6.06 -24.86 13.28
CA ASP A 29 6.60 -24.99 14.65
C ASP A 29 7.38 -26.30 14.85
N GLU A 30 6.83 -27.44 14.41
CA GLU A 30 7.48 -28.74 14.49
C GLU A 30 8.77 -28.79 13.65
N GLY A 31 8.74 -28.19 12.45
CA GLY A 31 9.93 -27.98 11.64
C GLY A 31 11.01 -27.15 12.35
N MET A 32 10.62 -26.19 13.21
CA MET A 32 11.56 -25.44 14.05
C MET A 32 12.23 -26.34 15.08
N ARG A 33 11.42 -27.12 15.83
CA ARG A 33 11.94 -27.97 16.91
C ARG A 33 12.90 -29.04 16.39
N LEU A 34 12.72 -29.48 15.14
CA LEU A 34 13.51 -30.53 14.51
C LEU A 34 14.71 -30.02 13.68
N GLY A 35 14.88 -28.69 13.53
CA GLY A 35 16.05 -28.10 12.85
C GLY A 35 16.21 -28.50 11.37
N SER A 36 15.11 -28.84 10.70
CA SER A 36 15.11 -29.40 9.36
C SER A 36 15.40 -28.33 8.29
N ALA A 37 16.54 -28.46 7.60
CA ALA A 37 16.95 -27.56 6.51
C ALA A 37 16.08 -27.67 5.24
N GLY A 38 15.20 -28.68 5.17
CA GLY A 38 14.34 -28.98 4.02
C GLY A 38 12.85 -28.70 4.25
N CYS A 39 12.49 -28.06 5.36
CA CYS A 39 11.10 -27.73 5.67
C CYS A 39 10.59 -26.58 4.77
N PRO A 40 9.46 -26.72 4.04
CA PRO A 40 8.95 -25.72 3.07
C PRO A 40 8.33 -24.45 3.71
N ILE A 41 8.88 -24.00 4.83
CA ILE A 41 8.09 -23.59 5.98
C ILE A 41 8.24 -22.09 6.28
N ILE A 42 7.10 -21.40 6.43
CA ILE A 42 6.82 -19.94 6.38
C ILE A 42 6.50 -19.41 4.99
N ALA A 43 7.14 -19.94 3.96
CA ALA A 43 6.88 -19.55 2.58
C ALA A 43 5.38 -19.77 2.28
N ASP A 44 4.86 -20.98 2.37
CA ASP A 44 3.52 -21.30 1.88
C ASP A 44 2.37 -20.56 2.61
N LEU A 45 2.37 -20.49 3.95
CA LEU A 45 1.30 -19.85 4.73
C LEU A 45 1.09 -18.36 4.38
N PHE A 46 2.19 -17.65 4.11
CA PHE A 46 2.16 -16.23 3.80
C PHE A 46 2.42 -15.91 2.33
N ASN A 47 2.81 -16.89 1.51
CA ASN A 47 2.99 -16.77 0.07
C ASN A 47 1.63 -16.70 -0.60
N ASP A 48 0.71 -17.61 -0.29
CA ASP A 48 -0.64 -17.60 -0.85
C ASP A 48 -1.35 -16.28 -0.56
N LEU A 49 -1.21 -15.78 0.66
CA LEU A 49 -1.70 -14.45 1.05
C LEU A 49 -1.03 -13.34 0.24
N TRP A 50 0.26 -13.44 -0.04
CA TRP A 50 0.99 -12.42 -0.79
C TRP A 50 0.68 -12.45 -2.29
N ASP A 51 0.50 -13.63 -2.85
CA ASP A 51 0.14 -13.82 -4.24
C ASP A 51 -1.30 -13.36 -4.46
N LEU A 52 -2.19 -13.59 -3.49
CA LEU A 52 -3.51 -12.99 -3.44
C LEU A 52 -3.46 -11.46 -3.32
N VAL A 53 -2.61 -10.91 -2.43
CA VAL A 53 -2.38 -9.45 -2.34
C VAL A 53 -1.87 -8.89 -3.68
N ASN A 54 -0.94 -9.57 -4.34
CA ASN A 54 -0.42 -9.13 -5.63
C ASN A 54 -1.49 -9.22 -6.72
N ALA A 55 -2.26 -10.30 -6.80
CA ALA A 55 -3.36 -10.45 -7.74
C ALA A 55 -4.42 -9.36 -7.53
N THR A 56 -4.78 -9.09 -6.27
CA THR A 56 -5.73 -8.03 -5.89
C THR A 56 -5.24 -6.64 -6.29
N VAL A 57 -3.93 -6.37 -6.19
CA VAL A 57 -3.34 -5.08 -6.54
C VAL A 57 -3.01 -4.95 -8.03
N SER A 58 -2.84 -6.06 -8.76
CA SER A 58 -2.55 -6.09 -10.19
C SER A 58 -3.81 -6.07 -11.04
N GLY A 59 -4.90 -6.73 -10.59
CA GLY A 59 -6.20 -6.71 -11.28
C GLY A 59 -6.89 -5.35 -11.28
N SER A 60 -6.38 -4.40 -10.50
CA SER A 60 -7.02 -3.13 -10.15
C SER A 60 -6.37 -1.88 -10.75
N LYS A 61 -5.35 -2.05 -11.60
CA LYS A 61 -4.47 -0.96 -12.09
C LYS A 61 -4.73 -0.53 -13.54
N ILE A 62 -5.95 -0.72 -14.06
CA ILE A 62 -6.28 -0.26 -15.42
C ILE A 62 -6.57 1.25 -15.43
N ASN A 63 -5.68 1.98 -16.12
CA ASN A 63 -5.74 3.36 -16.58
C ASN A 63 -6.46 4.38 -15.67
N THR A 64 -5.66 5.15 -14.92
CA THR A 64 -6.01 6.52 -14.51
C THR A 64 -6.44 7.31 -15.75
N LEU A 65 -7.74 7.37 -16.01
CA LEU A 65 -8.32 8.20 -17.05
C LEU A 65 -7.94 9.67 -16.76
N LYS A 66 -7.06 10.23 -17.59
CA LYS A 66 -6.70 11.65 -17.55
C LYS A 66 -7.99 12.48 -17.64
N PRO A 67 -8.26 13.42 -16.72
CA PRO A 67 -9.46 14.26 -16.73
C PRO A 67 -9.62 15.04 -18.05
N GLU A 68 -8.50 15.42 -18.65
CA GLU A 68 -8.41 16.27 -19.84
C GLU A 68 -8.73 15.52 -21.16
N GLU A 69 -8.82 14.19 -21.15
CA GLU A 69 -9.11 13.36 -22.33
C GLU A 69 -10.50 12.68 -22.29
N SER A 70 -11.37 13.02 -21.33
CA SER A 70 -12.61 12.26 -21.07
C SER A 70 -13.73 12.51 -22.11
N LYS A 71 -13.63 11.85 -23.28
CA LYS A 71 -14.74 11.73 -24.26
C LYS A 71 -15.99 11.00 -23.71
N ASN A 72 -15.95 10.47 -22.48
CA ASN A 72 -16.95 9.54 -21.92
C ASN A 72 -17.79 10.06 -20.72
N GLY A 73 -17.64 11.33 -20.33
CA GLY A 73 -18.49 11.94 -19.27
C GLY A 73 -18.03 11.71 -17.84
N PHE A 74 -16.81 11.22 -17.63
CA PHE A 74 -16.16 11.17 -16.32
C PHE A 74 -15.80 12.57 -15.83
N ARG A 75 -15.95 12.81 -14.53
CA ARG A 75 -15.60 14.07 -13.88
C ARG A 75 -14.91 13.79 -12.55
N VAL A 76 -13.83 14.51 -12.29
CA VAL A 76 -13.13 14.49 -11.01
C VAL A 76 -13.34 15.85 -10.35
N PHE A 77 -13.78 15.85 -9.10
CA PHE A 77 -13.86 17.04 -8.25
C PHE A 77 -12.83 16.91 -7.14
N GLU A 78 -11.83 17.79 -7.15
CA GLU A 78 -10.89 17.91 -6.02
C GLU A 78 -11.60 18.59 -4.85
N ILE A 79 -11.47 18.02 -3.67
CA ILE A 79 -12.04 18.54 -2.43
C ILE A 79 -10.91 19.21 -1.69
N LYS A 80 -10.98 20.53 -1.58
CA LYS A 80 -9.92 21.32 -0.96
C LYS A 80 -10.36 21.88 0.38
N SER A 81 -9.42 22.01 1.31
CA SER A 81 -9.61 22.81 2.51
C SER A 81 -9.75 24.29 2.14
N GLU A 82 -10.21 25.10 3.08
CA GLU A 82 -10.17 26.57 2.96
C GLU A 82 -8.75 27.10 2.73
N THR A 83 -7.74 26.36 3.20
CA THR A 83 -6.31 26.64 2.98
C THR A 83 -5.77 26.12 1.64
N GLY A 84 -6.61 25.47 0.82
CA GLY A 84 -6.25 24.96 -0.50
C GLY A 84 -5.62 23.55 -0.53
N GLU A 85 -5.50 22.89 0.63
CA GLU A 85 -4.98 21.51 0.75
C GLU A 85 -5.94 20.53 0.07
N ASN A 86 -5.43 19.58 -0.71
CA ASN A 86 -6.28 18.53 -1.26
C ASN A 86 -6.66 17.53 -0.16
N LEU A 87 -7.90 17.60 0.30
CA LEU A 87 -8.46 16.71 1.31
C LEU A 87 -8.91 15.38 0.72
N GLY A 88 -9.19 15.36 -0.59
CA GLY A 88 -9.71 14.19 -1.28
C GLY A 88 -10.17 14.48 -2.71
N SER A 89 -10.60 13.44 -3.43
CA SER A 89 -11.14 13.58 -4.78
C SER A 89 -12.45 12.80 -4.92
N LEU A 90 -13.41 13.35 -5.66
CA LEU A 90 -14.68 12.72 -5.93
C LEU A 90 -14.80 12.45 -7.42
N ASN A 91 -14.91 11.17 -7.76
CA ASN A 91 -14.93 10.68 -9.13
C ASN A 91 -16.36 10.29 -9.50
N MET A 92 -16.86 10.85 -10.59
CA MET A 92 -18.23 10.64 -11.04
C MET A 92 -18.31 10.35 -12.52
N LEU A 93 -19.31 9.58 -12.90
CA LEU A 93 -19.74 9.41 -14.27
C LEU A 93 -21.06 10.13 -14.48
N TYR A 94 -21.08 11.09 -15.41
CA TYR A 94 -22.32 11.74 -15.82
C TYR A 94 -22.99 10.99 -16.97
N LEU A 95 -24.24 10.60 -16.75
CA LEU A 95 -25.12 10.01 -17.76
C LEU A 95 -26.26 10.99 -18.07
N LYS A 96 -26.39 11.39 -19.33
CA LYS A 96 -27.44 12.33 -19.76
C LYS A 96 -28.81 11.65 -19.98
N LYS A 97 -28.82 10.36 -20.32
CA LYS A 97 -30.02 9.58 -20.66
C LYS A 97 -30.10 8.32 -19.79
N PRO A 98 -31.30 7.82 -19.49
CA PRO A 98 -32.63 8.35 -19.82
C PRO A 98 -33.03 9.62 -19.05
N ILE A 99 -32.45 9.84 -17.88
CA ILE A 99 -32.56 11.08 -17.09
C ILE A 99 -31.14 11.51 -16.68
N PRO A 100 -30.91 12.81 -16.40
CA PRO A 100 -29.63 13.28 -15.90
C PRO A 100 -29.27 12.55 -14.60
N CYS A 101 -28.13 11.86 -14.62
CA CYS A 101 -27.66 11.05 -13.52
C CYS A 101 -26.17 11.28 -13.30
N TYR A 102 -25.77 11.49 -12.05
CA TYR A 102 -24.38 11.36 -11.64
C TYR A 102 -24.24 10.06 -10.87
N TYR A 103 -23.50 9.13 -11.46
CA TYR A 103 -23.05 7.95 -10.75
C TYR A 103 -21.77 8.30 -9.99
N LEU A 104 -21.82 8.23 -8.67
CA LEU A 104 -20.64 8.34 -7.83
C LEU A 104 -19.82 7.07 -8.00
N VAL A 105 -18.71 7.22 -8.70
CA VAL A 105 -17.80 6.12 -8.98
C VAL A 105 -17.03 5.84 -7.69
N TYR A 106 -16.31 6.83 -7.14
CA TYR A 106 -15.68 6.69 -5.82
C TYR A 106 -15.28 8.02 -5.18
N VAL A 107 -14.93 7.94 -3.90
CA VAL A 107 -14.44 9.05 -3.07
C VAL A 107 -13.08 8.68 -2.49
N GLU A 108 -12.07 9.45 -2.83
CA GLU A 108 -10.75 9.35 -2.24
C GLU A 108 -10.62 10.37 -1.10
N VAL A 109 -10.12 9.94 0.05
CA VAL A 109 -9.74 10.83 1.16
C VAL A 109 -8.26 10.65 1.43
N ALA A 110 -7.53 11.77 1.40
CA ALA A 110 -6.10 11.78 1.69
C ALA A 110 -5.86 11.22 3.11
N ALA A 111 -4.83 10.36 3.24
CA ALA A 111 -4.56 9.59 4.45
C ALA A 111 -4.58 10.41 5.77
N PRO A 112 -4.01 11.64 5.83
CA PRO A 112 -4.04 12.47 7.04
C PRO A 112 -5.42 12.93 7.52
N PHE A 113 -6.45 12.80 6.67
CA PHE A 113 -7.81 13.29 6.91
C PHE A 113 -8.85 12.17 7.06
N ARG A 114 -8.42 10.91 7.00
CA ARG A 114 -9.27 9.75 7.33
C ARG A 114 -9.71 9.82 8.80
N ARG A 115 -10.86 9.22 9.13
CA ARG A 115 -11.50 9.22 10.48
C ARG A 115 -11.92 10.58 11.06
N LYS A 116 -11.85 11.67 10.29
CA LYS A 116 -12.26 13.02 10.75
C LYS A 116 -13.66 13.43 10.28
N GLY A 117 -14.51 12.45 9.95
CA GLY A 117 -15.87 12.70 9.44
C GLY A 117 -15.92 13.27 8.01
N LEU A 118 -14.79 13.30 7.30
CA LEU A 118 -14.72 13.89 5.95
C LEU A 118 -15.59 13.12 4.95
N GLY A 119 -15.67 11.78 5.04
CA GLY A 119 -16.53 10.98 4.16
C GLY A 119 -18.00 11.41 4.18
N ASN A 120 -18.55 11.74 5.35
CA ASN A 120 -19.92 12.25 5.49
C ASN A 120 -20.08 13.62 4.81
N ARG A 121 -19.15 14.54 5.05
CA ARG A 121 -19.14 15.86 4.41
C ARG A 121 -19.06 15.77 2.88
N ILE A 122 -18.34 14.79 2.37
CA ILE A 122 -18.20 14.58 0.92
C ILE A 122 -19.53 14.09 0.31
N LEU A 123 -20.21 13.16 0.99
CA LEU A 123 -21.52 12.68 0.56
C LEU A 123 -22.60 13.76 0.66
N GLU A 124 -22.57 14.60 1.69
CA GLU A 124 -23.40 15.82 1.80
C GLU A 124 -23.15 16.77 0.62
N PHE A 125 -21.89 17.10 0.36
CA PHE A 125 -21.52 17.96 -0.78
C PHE A 125 -21.98 17.38 -2.13
N PHE A 126 -21.84 16.06 -2.31
CA PHE A 126 -22.31 15.40 -3.52
C PHE A 126 -23.83 15.52 -3.65
N ARG A 127 -24.58 15.34 -2.56
CA ARG A 127 -26.03 15.54 -2.52
C ARG A 127 -26.43 16.95 -2.94
N ASP A 128 -25.72 17.96 -2.46
CA ASP A 128 -25.95 19.36 -2.83
C ASP A 128 -25.74 19.60 -4.32
N ILE A 129 -24.72 18.96 -4.92
CA ILE A 129 -24.51 18.97 -6.38
C ILE A 129 -25.72 18.37 -7.09
N LEU A 130 -26.21 17.20 -6.66
CA LEU A 130 -27.35 16.51 -7.27
C LEU A 130 -28.62 17.37 -7.24
N VAL A 131 -28.89 18.02 -6.11
CA VAL A 131 -30.01 18.95 -5.93
C VAL A 131 -29.85 20.17 -6.85
N LYS A 132 -28.69 20.83 -6.81
CA LYS A 132 -28.40 22.01 -7.64
C LYS A 132 -28.47 21.71 -9.15
N LYS A 133 -28.04 20.52 -9.56
CA LYS A 133 -28.05 20.09 -10.96
C LYS A 133 -29.36 19.46 -11.40
N SER A 134 -30.32 19.25 -10.48
CA SER A 134 -31.55 18.50 -10.76
C SER A 134 -31.24 17.17 -11.45
N ALA A 135 -30.32 16.39 -10.88
CA ALA A 135 -29.87 15.11 -11.43
C ALA A 135 -29.94 14.02 -10.36
N VAL A 136 -30.33 12.82 -10.76
CA VAL A 136 -30.37 11.65 -9.88
C VAL A 136 -28.95 11.24 -9.49
N GLY A 137 -28.77 10.83 -8.24
CA GLY A 137 -27.53 10.22 -7.76
C GLY A 137 -27.66 8.72 -7.75
N ILE A 138 -26.63 8.00 -8.22
CA ILE A 138 -26.51 6.55 -7.99
C ILE A 138 -25.12 6.28 -7.40
N LEU A 139 -25.02 5.36 -6.45
CA LEU A 139 -23.76 4.83 -5.94
C LEU A 139 -23.89 3.32 -5.68
N ASP A 140 -22.78 2.62 -5.48
CA ASP A 140 -22.76 1.21 -5.06
C ASP A 140 -22.48 1.16 -3.55
N ASN A 141 -23.35 0.51 -2.78
CA ASN A 141 -23.10 0.26 -1.36
C ASN A 141 -22.16 -0.94 -1.23
N ILE A 142 -20.87 -0.63 -1.21
CA ILE A 142 -19.79 -1.61 -1.12
C ILE A 142 -19.52 -2.10 0.31
N ILE A 143 -20.20 -1.53 1.30
CA ILE A 143 -20.04 -1.86 2.72
C ILE A 143 -20.74 -3.20 2.97
N PRO A 144 -20.10 -4.17 3.64
CA PRO A 144 -20.75 -5.42 4.05
C PRO A 144 -21.96 -5.17 4.97
N GLU A 145 -23.02 -5.96 4.85
CA GLU A 145 -24.24 -5.83 5.67
C GLU A 145 -23.97 -6.02 7.18
N ASP A 146 -22.95 -6.82 7.53
CA ASP A 146 -22.52 -7.06 8.89
C ASP A 146 -21.66 -5.92 9.48
N ASP A 147 -21.28 -4.92 8.67
CA ASP A 147 -20.50 -3.78 9.12
C ASP A 147 -21.39 -2.70 9.77
N SER A 148 -20.97 -2.19 10.94
CA SER A 148 -21.66 -1.13 11.67
C SER A 148 -21.90 0.16 10.86
N SER A 149 -21.08 0.39 9.83
CA SER A 149 -21.17 1.53 8.91
C SER A 149 -22.08 1.30 7.71
N TYR A 150 -22.65 0.10 7.52
CA TYR A 150 -23.54 -0.23 6.40
C TYR A 150 -24.71 0.76 6.26
N SER A 151 -25.24 1.20 7.41
CA SER A 151 -26.36 2.12 7.50
C SER A 151 -26.04 3.58 7.13
N ILE A 152 -24.78 3.91 6.82
CA ILE A 152 -24.34 5.31 6.64
C ILE A 152 -25.04 6.01 5.47
N TYR A 153 -25.27 5.29 4.37
CA TYR A 153 -25.95 5.83 3.19
C TYR A 153 -27.43 6.09 3.48
N PHE A 154 -28.11 5.16 4.15
CA PHE A 154 -29.50 5.30 4.57
C PHE A 154 -29.72 6.51 5.47
N LYS A 155 -28.84 6.72 6.46
CA LYS A 155 -28.88 7.91 7.36
C LYS A 155 -28.73 9.23 6.61
N GLN A 156 -28.21 9.19 5.38
CA GLN A 156 -28.03 10.36 4.52
C GLN A 156 -29.09 10.48 3.42
N GLY A 157 -30.17 9.70 3.48
CA GLY A 157 -31.28 9.76 2.55
C GLY A 157 -31.04 9.06 1.22
N TRP A 158 -30.06 8.15 1.17
CA TRP A 158 -29.92 7.21 0.06
C TRP A 158 -30.80 6.00 0.31
N GLU A 159 -31.47 5.53 -0.73
CA GLU A 159 -32.37 4.37 -0.68
C GLU A 159 -31.86 3.28 -1.62
N PRO A 160 -32.14 2.00 -1.37
CA PRO A 160 -31.87 0.94 -2.34
C PRO A 160 -32.62 1.21 -3.64
N VAL A 161 -32.01 0.94 -4.78
CA VAL A 161 -32.67 1.12 -6.08
C VAL A 161 -33.94 0.27 -6.19
N GLU A 162 -33.96 -0.88 -5.53
CA GLU A 162 -35.08 -1.80 -5.39
C GLU A 162 -36.33 -1.10 -4.85
N ALA A 163 -36.18 -0.07 -4.00
CA ALA A 163 -37.30 0.74 -3.51
C ALA A 163 -38.05 1.49 -4.63
N ILE A 164 -37.42 1.67 -5.80
CA ILE A 164 -38.01 2.36 -6.96
C ILE A 164 -38.43 1.37 -8.07
N ILE A 165 -37.62 0.34 -8.32
CA ILE A 165 -37.84 -0.58 -9.45
C ILE A 165 -38.56 -1.88 -9.04
N GLY A 166 -38.63 -2.19 -7.74
CA GLY A 166 -39.19 -3.44 -7.21
C GLY A 166 -38.15 -4.53 -6.97
N ASP A 167 -38.42 -5.38 -5.97
CA ASP A 167 -37.55 -6.49 -5.57
C ASP A 167 -37.45 -7.58 -6.65
N GLY A 168 -36.29 -8.25 -6.74
CA GLY A 168 -36.08 -9.40 -7.62
C GLY A 168 -35.73 -9.09 -9.08
N ILE A 169 -35.62 -7.80 -9.45
CA ILE A 169 -35.18 -7.38 -10.80
C ILE A 169 -33.64 -7.30 -10.88
N MET A 170 -32.97 -7.11 -9.76
CA MET A 170 -31.51 -7.01 -9.67
C MET A 170 -30.83 -8.36 -9.47
N ASP A 171 -29.60 -8.48 -9.95
CA ASP A 171 -28.80 -9.70 -9.78
C ASP A 171 -28.29 -9.77 -8.33
N PRO A 172 -28.13 -10.97 -7.74
CA PRO A 172 -27.55 -11.13 -6.42
C PRO A 172 -26.19 -10.41 -6.32
N GLY A 173 -26.10 -9.41 -5.43
CA GLY A 173 -24.91 -8.60 -5.15
C GLY A 173 -24.82 -7.26 -5.91
N ASP A 174 -25.87 -6.83 -6.61
CA ASP A 174 -26.02 -5.42 -7.00
C ASP A 174 -26.59 -4.63 -5.82
N ASN A 175 -25.76 -3.83 -5.15
CA ASN A 175 -26.17 -3.04 -3.99
C ASN A 175 -26.31 -1.55 -4.35
N TYR A 176 -27.00 -1.25 -5.45
CA TYR A 176 -27.12 0.13 -5.90
C TYR A 176 -27.99 0.94 -4.94
N MET A 177 -27.47 2.08 -4.52
CA MET A 177 -28.23 3.09 -3.80
C MET A 177 -28.53 4.26 -4.72
N ILE A 178 -29.70 4.85 -4.54
CA ILE A 178 -30.20 5.98 -5.30
C ILE A 178 -30.53 7.13 -4.37
N TYR A 179 -30.17 8.33 -4.81
CA TYR A 179 -30.63 9.58 -4.24
C TYR A 179 -31.52 10.29 -5.25
N LEU A 180 -32.77 10.53 -4.87
CA LEU A 180 -33.72 11.31 -5.64
C LEU A 180 -33.76 12.76 -5.12
N PRO A 181 -33.32 13.75 -5.92
CA PRO A 181 -33.52 15.14 -5.55
C PRO A 181 -35.01 15.48 -5.39
N PRO A 182 -35.38 16.51 -4.60
CA PRO A 182 -36.78 16.88 -4.35
C PRO A 182 -37.64 17.04 -5.61
N ARG A 183 -37.04 17.53 -6.70
CA ARG A 183 -37.72 17.72 -8.01
C ARG A 183 -38.23 16.42 -8.66
N PHE A 184 -37.74 15.27 -8.21
CA PHE A 184 -38.08 13.95 -8.70
C PHE A 184 -39.02 13.17 -7.76
N GLN A 185 -39.32 13.72 -6.58
CA GLN A 185 -40.28 13.10 -5.65
C GLN A 185 -41.69 13.02 -6.27
N GLY A 186 -42.37 11.89 -6.05
CA GLY A 186 -43.73 11.65 -6.54
C GLY A 186 -43.85 11.35 -8.04
N LYS A 187 -42.74 11.23 -8.79
CA LYS A 187 -42.75 10.83 -10.20
C LYS A 187 -42.52 9.33 -10.32
N ASP A 188 -43.20 8.69 -11.27
CA ASP A 188 -42.85 7.33 -11.67
C ASP A 188 -41.54 7.34 -12.48
N LEU A 189 -40.48 6.82 -11.84
CA LEU A 189 -39.14 6.75 -12.41
C LEU A 189 -38.67 5.31 -12.62
N SER A 190 -39.51 4.31 -12.31
CA SER A 190 -39.18 2.89 -12.35
C SER A 190 -38.47 2.50 -13.66
N GLY A 191 -39.11 2.76 -14.80
CA GLY A 191 -38.56 2.46 -16.12
C GLY A 191 -37.31 3.28 -16.50
N SER A 192 -37.15 4.48 -15.96
CA SER A 192 -35.98 5.33 -16.22
C SER A 192 -34.78 4.91 -15.37
N VAL A 193 -35.01 4.58 -14.10
CA VAL A 193 -33.99 4.08 -13.17
C VAL A 193 -33.51 2.70 -13.62
N LEU A 194 -34.43 1.81 -14.02
CA LEU A 194 -34.06 0.50 -14.56
C LEU A 194 -33.14 0.64 -15.80
N LYS A 195 -33.49 1.52 -16.74
CA LYS A 195 -32.66 1.81 -17.92
C LYS A 195 -31.30 2.42 -17.53
N LEU A 196 -31.24 3.29 -16.53
CA LEU A 196 -29.99 3.84 -15.98
C LEU A 196 -29.10 2.73 -15.45
N VAL A 197 -29.63 1.84 -14.60
CA VAL A 197 -28.86 0.72 -14.04
C VAL A 197 -28.35 -0.19 -15.15
N TYR A 198 -29.16 -0.51 -16.18
CA TYR A 198 -28.67 -1.25 -17.35
C TYR A 198 -27.56 -0.54 -18.13
N HIS A 199 -27.58 0.80 -18.18
CA HIS A 199 -26.51 1.58 -18.80
C HIS A 199 -25.25 1.57 -17.94
N LEU A 200 -25.40 1.65 -16.62
CA LEU A 200 -24.30 1.52 -15.67
C LEU A 200 -23.68 0.13 -15.75
N LYS A 201 -24.47 -0.95 -15.71
CA LYS A 201 -24.01 -2.34 -15.89
C LYS A 201 -23.23 -2.53 -17.18
N ARG A 202 -23.70 -1.97 -18.31
CA ARG A 202 -22.97 -2.02 -19.59
C ARG A 202 -21.68 -1.22 -19.61
N LYS A 203 -21.63 -0.09 -18.92
CA LYS A 203 -20.40 0.67 -18.73
C LYS A 203 -19.51 0.09 -17.62
N ARG A 204 -20.00 -0.86 -16.83
CA ARG A 204 -19.32 -1.49 -15.70
C ARG A 204 -18.11 -2.32 -16.12
N SER A 205 -18.10 -2.92 -17.31
CA SER A 205 -16.89 -3.58 -17.86
C SER A 205 -15.76 -2.60 -18.17
N ALA A 206 -16.05 -1.30 -18.29
CA ALA A 206 -15.06 -0.22 -18.37
C ALA A 206 -14.86 0.50 -17.01
N ILE A 207 -15.54 0.04 -15.95
CA ILE A 207 -15.50 0.56 -14.58
C ILE A 207 -15.18 -0.64 -13.68
N ASP A 208 -13.90 -0.99 -13.63
CA ASP A 208 -13.26 -2.22 -13.12
C ASP A 208 -13.40 -2.45 -11.59
N MET A 209 -14.50 -2.00 -10.98
CA MET A 209 -14.62 -1.75 -9.54
C MET A 209 -15.15 -2.94 -8.74
N ARG A 210 -16.04 -3.76 -9.32
CA ARG A 210 -16.64 -4.90 -8.60
C ARG A 210 -15.63 -6.04 -8.43
N ASP A 211 -14.78 -6.25 -9.44
CA ASP A 211 -13.71 -7.24 -9.37
C ASP A 211 -12.66 -6.82 -8.33
N ASN A 212 -12.29 -5.54 -8.28
CA ASN A 212 -11.42 -4.99 -7.24
C ASN A 212 -12.03 -5.15 -5.84
N GLN A 213 -13.32 -4.86 -5.66
CA GLN A 213 -14.01 -5.00 -4.39
C GLN A 213 -14.05 -6.46 -3.92
N VAL A 214 -14.43 -7.41 -4.79
CA VAL A 214 -14.48 -8.84 -4.46
C VAL A 214 -13.08 -9.35 -4.11
N MET A 215 -12.03 -8.93 -4.84
CA MET A 215 -10.65 -9.30 -4.55
C MET A 215 -10.16 -8.72 -3.22
N VAL A 216 -10.49 -7.47 -2.91
CA VAL A 216 -10.16 -6.83 -1.62
C VAL A 216 -10.90 -7.53 -0.47
N GLN A 217 -12.20 -7.76 -0.58
CA GLN A 217 -12.99 -8.47 0.43
C GLN A 217 -12.46 -9.88 0.67
N ARG A 218 -12.12 -10.61 -0.41
CA ARG A 218 -11.48 -11.93 -0.31
C ARG A 218 -10.17 -11.85 0.45
N THR A 219 -9.33 -10.86 0.13
CA THR A 219 -8.04 -10.69 0.81
C THR A 219 -8.19 -10.30 2.27
N ILE A 220 -9.14 -9.43 2.62
CA ILE A 220 -9.47 -9.09 4.01
C ILE A 220 -9.95 -10.33 4.78
N ALA A 221 -10.81 -11.15 4.17
CA ALA A 221 -11.27 -12.40 4.77
C ALA A 221 -10.11 -13.38 5.03
N GLU A 222 -9.14 -13.46 4.13
CA GLU A 222 -7.91 -14.25 4.35
C GLU A 222 -7.07 -13.70 5.51
N PHE A 223 -6.90 -12.37 5.62
CA PHE A 223 -6.22 -11.77 6.76
C PHE A 223 -6.97 -12.05 8.08
N LYS A 224 -8.30 -11.95 8.11
CA LYS A 224 -9.11 -12.30 9.29
C LYS A 224 -8.96 -13.78 9.67
N GLY A 225 -9.02 -14.67 8.68
CA GLY A 225 -8.85 -16.11 8.89
C GLY A 225 -7.47 -16.48 9.43
N LEU A 226 -6.43 -15.84 8.92
CA LEU A 226 -5.07 -16.02 9.42
C LEU A 226 -4.88 -15.44 10.82
N HIS A 227 -5.43 -14.26 11.10
CA HIS A 227 -5.39 -13.67 12.44
C HIS A 227 -6.04 -14.60 13.48
N LEU A 228 -7.22 -15.13 13.17
CA LEU A 228 -7.92 -16.09 14.04
C LEU A 228 -7.09 -17.36 14.26
N ALA A 229 -6.45 -17.89 13.21
CA ALA A 229 -5.58 -19.05 13.34
C ALA A 229 -4.38 -18.79 14.26
N LEU A 230 -3.74 -17.62 14.14
CA LEU A 230 -2.65 -17.23 15.03
C LEU A 230 -3.10 -17.08 16.48
N LEU A 231 -4.25 -16.42 16.72
CA LEU A 231 -4.82 -16.28 18.07
C LEU A 231 -5.14 -17.64 18.70
N THR A 232 -5.70 -18.56 17.90
CA THR A 232 -6.06 -19.91 18.36
C THR A 232 -4.81 -20.73 18.68
N TYR A 233 -3.81 -20.70 17.78
CA TYR A 233 -2.57 -21.46 17.97
C TYR A 233 -1.79 -21.00 19.21
N PHE A 234 -1.67 -19.69 19.40
CA PHE A 234 -0.90 -19.11 20.49
C PHE A 234 -1.73 -18.80 21.74
N GLU A 235 -2.96 -19.32 21.85
CA GLU A 235 -3.88 -18.99 22.95
C GLU A 235 -3.26 -19.20 24.34
N SER A 236 -2.58 -20.33 24.55
CA SER A 236 -1.89 -20.62 25.82
C SER A 236 -0.80 -19.59 26.13
N GLU A 237 0.00 -19.19 25.14
CA GLU A 237 1.10 -18.23 25.32
C GLU A 237 0.54 -16.83 25.63
N ILE A 238 -0.53 -16.44 24.92
CA ILE A 238 -1.25 -15.17 25.14
C ILE A 238 -1.79 -15.12 26.57
N ARG A 239 -2.49 -16.17 27.01
CA ARG A 239 -3.07 -16.25 28.36
C ARG A 239 -2.00 -16.20 29.46
N LYS A 240 -0.86 -16.85 29.24
CA LYS A 240 0.27 -16.87 30.19
C LYS A 240 1.11 -15.58 30.18
N LYS A 241 0.95 -14.72 29.16
CA LYS A 241 1.77 -13.51 28.93
C LYS A 241 3.27 -13.82 28.79
N GLU A 242 3.59 -14.99 28.26
CA GLU A 242 4.96 -15.46 28.03
C GLU A 242 5.16 -15.69 26.52
N PRO A 243 5.30 -14.63 25.71
CA PRO A 243 5.32 -14.77 24.26
C PRO A 243 6.64 -15.38 23.78
N ALA A 244 6.57 -16.53 23.10
CA ALA A 244 7.74 -17.13 22.51
C ALA A 244 8.31 -16.28 21.34
N PRO A 245 9.60 -16.40 21.01
CA PRO A 245 10.18 -15.77 19.81
C PRO A 245 9.40 -16.09 18.52
N PHE A 246 8.87 -17.31 18.41
CA PHE A 246 8.08 -17.72 17.26
C PHE A 246 6.75 -16.97 17.16
N MET A 247 6.00 -16.84 18.27
CA MET A 247 4.78 -16.04 18.33
C MET A 247 5.03 -14.60 17.87
N ARG A 248 6.06 -13.95 18.42
CA ARG A 248 6.45 -12.58 18.05
C ARG A 248 6.78 -12.47 16.56
N PHE A 249 7.52 -13.44 16.02
CA PHE A 249 7.87 -13.50 14.60
C PHE A 249 6.63 -13.62 13.71
N MET A 250 5.69 -14.51 14.05
CA MET A 250 4.47 -14.74 13.26
C MET A 250 3.55 -13.52 13.24
N PHE A 251 3.31 -12.89 14.40
CA PHE A 251 2.51 -11.67 14.46
C PHE A 251 3.22 -10.47 13.79
N THR A 252 4.55 -10.35 13.89
CA THR A 252 5.32 -9.33 13.15
C THR A 252 5.15 -9.50 11.65
N ARG A 253 5.28 -10.73 11.12
CA ARG A 253 5.07 -11.05 9.69
C ARG A 253 3.64 -10.76 9.23
N PHE A 254 2.65 -11.11 10.05
CA PHE A 254 1.25 -10.80 9.79
C PHE A 254 1.01 -9.30 9.66
N VAL A 255 1.46 -8.52 10.66
CA VAL A 255 1.22 -7.06 10.69
C VAL A 255 1.96 -6.33 9.59
N THR A 256 3.23 -6.66 9.33
CA THR A 256 3.98 -6.04 8.22
C THR A 256 3.34 -6.30 6.86
N LYS A 257 2.76 -7.50 6.64
CA LYS A 257 1.99 -7.81 5.42
C LYS A 257 0.64 -7.10 5.38
N LEU A 258 -0.06 -7.01 6.50
CA LEU A 258 -1.31 -6.28 6.61
C LEU A 258 -1.08 -4.80 6.27
N ILE A 259 -0.08 -4.16 6.88
CA ILE A 259 0.29 -2.78 6.58
C ILE A 259 0.63 -2.59 5.10
N ALA A 260 1.43 -3.49 4.52
CA ALA A 260 1.77 -3.42 3.10
C ALA A 260 0.53 -3.53 2.20
N PHE A 261 -0.42 -4.41 2.55
CA PHE A 261 -1.70 -4.51 1.87
C PHE A 261 -2.52 -3.21 2.03
N ARG A 262 -2.62 -2.67 3.26
CA ARG A 262 -3.33 -1.41 3.54
C ARG A 262 -2.84 -0.26 2.67
N ARG A 263 -1.53 -0.11 2.53
CA ARG A 263 -0.93 0.91 1.67
C ARG A 263 -1.32 0.70 0.21
N ARG A 264 -1.11 -0.52 -0.30
CA ARG A 264 -1.33 -0.84 -1.73
C ARG A 264 -2.80 -0.77 -2.13
N ILE A 265 -3.74 -1.05 -1.22
CA ILE A 265 -5.17 -0.90 -1.54
C ILE A 265 -5.66 0.55 -1.45
N GLY A 266 -4.94 1.40 -0.72
CA GLY A 266 -5.20 2.84 -0.70
C GLY A 266 -5.06 3.51 -2.07
N ASP A 267 -4.26 2.91 -2.96
CA ASP A 267 -4.03 3.39 -4.33
C ASP A 267 -5.03 2.82 -5.35
N LEU A 268 -5.98 1.98 -4.91
CA LEU A 268 -6.93 1.34 -5.82
C LEU A 268 -8.11 2.26 -6.14
N ILE A 269 -8.35 2.43 -7.44
CA ILE A 269 -9.52 3.11 -7.97
C ILE A 269 -10.77 2.39 -7.45
N GLY A 270 -11.60 3.08 -6.68
CA GLY A 270 -12.80 2.50 -6.08
C GLY A 270 -12.71 2.11 -4.61
N TYR A 271 -11.53 2.11 -4.00
CA TYR A 271 -11.38 1.79 -2.58
C TYR A 271 -11.62 3.03 -1.70
N THR A 272 -12.85 3.21 -1.21
CA THR A 272 -13.22 4.30 -0.28
C THR A 272 -13.12 3.91 1.20
N GLY A 273 -12.68 2.69 1.50
CA GLY A 273 -12.76 2.10 2.83
C GLY A 273 -11.48 2.24 3.65
N GLY A 274 -11.11 3.45 4.07
CA GLY A 274 -10.18 3.58 5.20
C GLY A 274 -10.60 2.68 6.38
N ASP A 275 -11.93 2.51 6.54
CA ASP A 275 -12.58 1.85 7.68
C ASP A 275 -12.70 0.31 7.55
N SER A 276 -12.82 -0.27 6.35
CA SER A 276 -12.97 -1.75 6.19
C SER A 276 -11.71 -2.53 6.60
N LEU A 277 -10.54 -1.89 6.57
CA LEU A 277 -9.29 -2.46 7.08
C LEU A 277 -9.11 -2.29 8.58
N GLU A 278 -9.90 -1.43 9.22
CA GLU A 278 -9.90 -1.19 10.67
C GLU A 278 -10.57 -2.33 11.43
N GLN A 279 -11.25 -3.21 10.71
CA GLN A 279 -11.86 -4.43 11.24
C GLN A 279 -10.83 -5.41 11.84
N ILE A 280 -9.54 -5.30 11.49
CA ILE A 280 -8.47 -6.06 12.12
C ILE A 280 -7.81 -5.18 13.18
N VAL A 281 -8.38 -5.22 14.38
CA VAL A 281 -7.84 -4.63 15.59
C VAL A 281 -6.99 -5.68 16.31
N LEU A 282 -5.77 -5.31 16.68
CA LEU A 282 -4.92 -6.17 17.50
C LEU A 282 -5.38 -6.10 18.96
N ALA A 283 -5.46 -7.24 19.62
CA ALA A 283 -5.64 -7.27 21.06
C ALA A 283 -4.45 -6.58 21.76
N PRO A 284 -4.66 -5.88 22.90
CA PRO A 284 -3.59 -5.16 23.59
C PRO A 284 -2.34 -5.99 23.87
N GLU A 285 -2.52 -7.27 24.18
CA GLU A 285 -1.45 -8.23 24.46
C GLU A 285 -0.57 -8.48 23.23
N ILE A 286 -1.19 -8.51 22.04
CA ILE A 286 -0.47 -8.66 20.76
C ILE A 286 0.18 -7.35 20.35
N ALA A 287 -0.51 -6.23 20.54
CA ALA A 287 0.02 -4.91 20.24
C ALA A 287 1.28 -4.59 21.06
N ALA A 288 1.34 -5.03 22.31
CA ALA A 288 2.48 -4.83 23.21
C ALA A 288 3.71 -5.72 22.90
N LEU A 289 3.59 -6.69 21.99
CA LEU A 289 4.70 -7.58 21.67
C LEU A 289 5.84 -6.81 20.98
N PRO A 290 7.10 -7.06 21.36
CA PRO A 290 8.23 -6.47 20.65
C PRO A 290 8.37 -7.08 19.25
N VAL A 291 8.76 -6.25 18.29
CA VAL A 291 8.93 -6.62 16.88
C VAL A 291 10.04 -7.68 16.72
N GLN A 292 9.76 -8.71 15.94
CA GLN A 292 10.71 -9.78 15.59
C GLN A 292 10.73 -10.01 14.07
N SER A 293 11.62 -9.30 13.37
CA SER A 293 11.62 -9.19 11.89
C SER A 293 12.31 -10.34 11.13
N TYR A 294 13.01 -11.22 11.85
CA TYR A 294 13.75 -12.35 11.30
C TYR A 294 13.43 -13.64 12.06
N SER A 295 13.61 -14.77 11.39
CA SER A 295 13.23 -16.06 11.97
C SER A 295 14.04 -16.36 13.23
N PRO A 296 13.44 -16.97 14.26
CA PRO A 296 14.17 -17.51 15.40
C PRO A 296 15.32 -18.46 14.97
N ASP A 297 16.27 -18.69 15.88
CA ASP A 297 17.50 -19.47 15.64
C ASP A 297 17.17 -20.89 15.14
N GLU A 298 16.08 -21.45 15.61
CA GLU A 298 15.55 -22.77 15.30
C GLU A 298 15.11 -22.92 13.83
N LEU A 299 14.92 -21.80 13.11
CA LEU A 299 14.50 -21.74 11.70
C LEU A 299 15.62 -21.26 10.75
N ALA A 300 16.80 -20.93 11.28
CA ALA A 300 17.81 -20.20 10.52
C ALA A 300 18.65 -21.13 9.64
N SER A 301 18.63 -20.89 8.32
CA SER A 301 19.68 -21.37 7.42
C SER A 301 21.01 -20.66 7.74
N LYS A 302 22.15 -21.32 7.51
CA LYS A 302 23.46 -20.65 7.61
C LYS A 302 23.49 -19.39 6.74
N PRO A 303 24.08 -18.29 7.23
CA PRO A 303 24.18 -17.06 6.45
C PRO A 303 25.03 -17.29 5.20
N SER A 304 24.65 -16.66 4.10
CA SER A 304 25.35 -16.78 2.83
C SER A 304 25.44 -15.44 2.11
N PHE A 305 26.63 -15.10 1.63
CA PHE A 305 26.80 -14.05 0.62
C PHE A 305 26.11 -14.48 -0.67
N VAL A 306 25.25 -13.63 -1.22
CA VAL A 306 24.45 -13.94 -2.41
C VAL A 306 25.10 -13.33 -3.65
N SER A 307 25.28 -12.01 -3.67
CA SER A 307 25.80 -11.28 -4.82
C SER A 307 26.38 -9.93 -4.41
N GLY A 308 27.17 -9.31 -5.30
CA GLY A 308 27.67 -7.94 -5.15
C GLY A 308 29.19 -7.80 -5.00
N ASP A 309 29.60 -6.62 -4.54
CA ASP A 309 31.00 -6.24 -4.33
C ASP A 309 31.63 -7.03 -3.18
N ARG A 310 32.65 -7.84 -3.50
CA ARG A 310 33.38 -8.65 -2.53
C ARG A 310 34.33 -7.83 -1.66
N GLU A 311 34.92 -6.76 -2.17
CA GLU A 311 35.80 -5.89 -1.38
C GLU A 311 35.00 -5.16 -0.31
N LEU A 312 33.83 -4.64 -0.69
CA LEU A 312 32.88 -4.04 0.25
C LEU A 312 32.40 -5.06 1.29
N TYR A 313 32.12 -6.31 0.88
CA TYR A 313 31.78 -7.39 1.82
C TYR A 313 32.90 -7.66 2.83
N LEU A 314 34.16 -7.68 2.39
CA LEU A 314 35.30 -7.88 3.29
C LEU A 314 35.43 -6.76 4.32
N CYS A 315 35.12 -5.53 3.94
CA CYS A 315 35.09 -4.35 4.82
C CYS A 315 33.97 -4.39 5.88
N LEU A 316 32.96 -5.25 5.75
CA LEU A 316 31.90 -5.35 6.73
C LEU A 316 32.41 -5.85 8.10
N PRO A 317 31.82 -5.36 9.22
CA PRO A 317 32.08 -5.89 10.55
C PRO A 317 31.97 -7.41 10.62
N ARG A 318 32.85 -8.06 11.39
CA ARG A 318 32.84 -9.52 11.56
C ARG A 318 31.48 -10.05 12.03
N THR A 319 30.83 -9.33 12.93
CA THR A 319 29.49 -9.68 13.46
C THR A 319 28.42 -9.72 12.37
N ILE A 320 28.47 -8.82 11.38
CA ILE A 320 27.55 -8.84 10.23
C ILE A 320 27.84 -10.04 9.32
N LYS A 321 29.10 -10.47 9.19
CA LYS A 321 29.45 -11.64 8.37
C LYS A 321 29.05 -12.96 9.03
N THR A 322 29.15 -13.05 10.37
CA THR A 322 28.83 -14.28 11.11
C THR A 322 27.35 -14.39 11.49
N HIS A 323 26.72 -13.27 11.85
CA HIS A 323 25.31 -13.19 12.25
C HIS A 323 24.62 -11.97 11.59
N PRO A 324 24.42 -11.99 10.25
CA PRO A 324 23.88 -10.85 9.51
C PRO A 324 22.56 -10.34 10.08
N ALA A 325 21.56 -11.22 10.26
CA ALA A 325 20.23 -10.81 10.70
C ALA A 325 20.27 -10.10 12.07
N ARG A 326 20.86 -10.75 13.07
CA ARG A 326 20.96 -10.18 14.43
C ARG A 326 21.73 -8.85 14.44
N SER A 327 22.84 -8.80 13.71
CA SER A 327 23.72 -7.64 13.72
C SER A 327 23.12 -6.46 12.96
N ILE A 328 22.59 -6.69 11.75
CA ILE A 328 21.96 -5.65 10.93
C ILE A 328 20.69 -5.12 11.61
N GLU A 329 19.89 -5.99 12.23
CA GLU A 329 18.64 -5.58 12.88
C GLU A 329 18.88 -4.78 14.17
N SER A 330 20.07 -4.91 14.77
CA SER A 330 20.50 -4.08 15.90
C SER A 330 21.00 -2.69 15.50
N LEU A 331 21.21 -2.44 14.20
CA LEU A 331 21.62 -1.13 13.71
C LEU A 331 20.50 -0.10 13.88
N PRO A 332 20.84 1.21 13.89
CA PRO A 332 19.86 2.28 13.89
C PRO A 332 18.90 2.17 12.70
N ASN A 333 17.61 2.43 12.95
CA ASN A 333 16.63 2.55 11.88
C ASN A 333 16.93 3.78 11.02
N TYR A 334 16.53 3.72 9.75
CA TYR A 334 16.62 4.86 8.85
C TYR A 334 15.79 6.04 9.35
N ASN A 335 16.43 7.20 9.51
CA ASN A 335 15.84 8.41 10.09
C ASN A 335 14.95 9.16 9.09
N ARG A 336 13.92 8.48 8.58
CA ARG A 336 12.89 9.10 7.73
C ARG A 336 12.01 10.06 8.56
N PRO A 337 11.56 11.19 7.98
CA PRO A 337 10.81 12.22 8.72
C PRO A 337 9.59 11.71 9.47
N SER A 338 8.76 10.85 8.86
CA SER A 338 7.55 10.35 9.52
C SER A 338 7.88 9.55 10.77
N PHE A 339 8.98 8.77 10.76
CA PHE A 339 9.42 8.01 11.93
C PHE A 339 9.98 8.93 13.03
N VAL A 340 10.82 9.90 12.64
CA VAL A 340 11.41 10.85 13.60
C VAL A 340 10.35 11.72 14.29
N ASN A 341 9.34 12.18 13.54
CA ASN A 341 8.25 12.95 14.12
C ASN A 341 7.42 12.10 15.09
N TRP A 342 7.08 10.86 14.70
CA TRP A 342 6.33 9.95 15.55
C TRP A 342 7.08 9.63 16.87
N LEU A 343 8.39 9.39 16.82
CA LEU A 343 9.21 9.19 18.01
C LEU A 343 9.12 10.41 18.96
N LYS A 344 9.23 11.62 18.42
CA LYS A 344 9.12 12.88 19.19
C LYS A 344 7.75 13.05 19.82
N GLU A 345 6.68 12.80 19.07
CA GLU A 345 5.29 12.91 19.55
C GLU A 345 5.00 11.93 20.69
N ARG A 346 5.62 10.74 20.66
CA ARG A 346 5.49 9.70 21.68
C ARG A 346 6.46 9.85 22.85
N GLY A 347 7.40 10.78 22.78
CA GLY A 347 8.43 10.97 23.81
C GLY A 347 9.40 9.78 23.93
N ILE A 348 9.53 8.97 22.89
CA ILE A 348 10.42 7.81 22.84
C ILE A 348 11.59 8.07 21.90
N THR A 349 12.65 7.31 22.07
CA THR A 349 13.92 7.44 21.35
C THR A 349 14.12 6.31 20.35
N ALA A 350 15.05 6.48 19.41
CA ALA A 350 15.41 5.42 18.46
C ALA A 350 16.06 4.18 19.11
N LYS A 351 16.36 4.23 20.42
CA LYS A 351 16.89 3.09 21.20
C LYS A 351 15.80 2.24 21.80
N ASP A 352 14.57 2.76 21.88
CA ASP A 352 13.46 2.02 22.46
C ASP A 352 13.03 0.88 21.54
N THR A 353 12.62 -0.23 22.15
CA THR A 353 12.16 -1.40 21.39
C THR A 353 10.77 -1.13 20.84
N LEU A 354 10.65 -1.12 19.52
CA LEU A 354 9.37 -0.99 18.86
C LEU A 354 8.51 -2.24 19.08
N THR A 355 7.21 -2.00 19.26
CA THR A 355 6.18 -3.00 19.41
C THR A 355 5.42 -3.22 18.11
N ILE A 356 4.65 -4.30 18.03
CA ILE A 356 3.77 -4.58 16.89
C ILE A 356 2.69 -3.50 16.76
N GLY A 357 2.19 -2.97 17.88
CA GLY A 357 1.26 -1.84 17.90
C GLY A 357 1.86 -0.58 17.27
N ASP A 358 3.14 -0.30 17.55
CA ASP A 358 3.83 0.85 16.95
C ASP A 358 3.90 0.76 15.42
N LEU A 359 4.07 -0.44 14.87
CA LEU A 359 4.02 -0.64 13.40
C LEU A 359 2.65 -0.28 12.82
N MET A 360 1.58 -0.65 13.51
CA MET A 360 0.21 -0.35 13.10
C MET A 360 -0.08 1.14 13.17
N ASP A 361 0.39 1.82 14.21
CA ASP A 361 0.26 3.26 14.39
C ASP A 361 1.05 4.04 13.33
N LEU A 362 2.27 3.61 13.01
CA LEU A 362 3.10 4.21 11.96
C LEU A 362 2.55 3.98 10.55
N GLY A 363 1.83 2.88 10.31
CA GLY A 363 1.37 2.50 8.97
C GLY A 363 2.48 2.10 7.99
N PHE A 364 3.68 1.80 8.51
CA PHE A 364 4.81 1.22 7.78
C PHE A 364 5.75 0.49 8.74
N ASP A 365 6.70 -0.27 8.19
CA ASP A 365 7.75 -0.95 8.96
C ASP A 365 9.04 -0.11 9.00
N PRO A 366 9.34 0.63 10.09
CA PRO A 366 10.56 1.43 10.23
C PRO A 366 11.82 0.57 10.38
N THR A 367 11.67 -0.72 10.73
CA THR A 367 12.81 -1.62 10.94
C THR A 367 13.36 -2.20 9.63
N ARG A 368 12.68 -1.96 8.50
CA ARG A 368 13.07 -2.48 7.19
C ARG A 368 14.38 -1.88 6.67
N LEU A 369 14.66 -0.62 7.01
CA LEU A 369 15.85 0.10 6.57
C LEU A 369 16.75 0.39 7.77
N LYS A 370 18.02 0.00 7.67
CA LYS A 370 19.01 0.08 8.74
C LYS A 370 20.24 0.86 8.28
N GLU A 371 20.71 1.81 9.07
CA GLU A 371 21.85 2.66 8.72
C GLU A 371 23.19 2.09 9.22
N ILE A 372 24.23 2.20 8.39
CA ILE A 372 25.60 1.83 8.75
C ILE A 372 26.59 2.75 8.06
N THR A 373 27.68 3.09 8.74
CA THR A 373 28.82 3.81 8.14
C THR A 373 29.97 2.82 7.96
N ILE A 374 30.52 2.74 6.73
CA ILE A 374 31.66 1.90 6.37
C ILE A 374 32.70 2.81 5.73
N ASN A 375 33.93 2.82 6.23
CA ASN A 375 35.02 3.65 5.70
C ASN A 375 34.64 5.14 5.52
N HIS A 376 33.91 5.72 6.48
CA HIS A 376 33.40 7.11 6.46
C HIS A 376 32.32 7.41 5.41
N GLU A 377 31.82 6.41 4.68
CA GLU A 377 30.66 6.54 3.80
C GLU A 377 29.41 5.94 4.45
N ASP A 378 28.26 6.58 4.22
CA ASP A 378 26.97 6.14 4.77
C ASP A 378 26.24 5.21 3.81
N PHE A 379 25.79 4.08 4.35
CA PHE A 379 25.03 3.06 3.65
C PHE A 379 23.74 2.74 4.38
N ILE A 380 22.84 2.07 3.67
CA ILE A 380 21.63 1.48 4.22
C ILE A 380 21.58 -0.01 3.88
N PHE A 381 21.15 -0.83 4.84
CA PHE A 381 20.66 -2.16 4.58
C PHE A 381 19.14 -2.11 4.40
N GLU A 382 18.66 -2.62 3.28
CA GLU A 382 17.24 -2.89 3.04
C GLU A 382 16.95 -4.36 3.30
N ARG A 383 16.04 -4.65 4.22
CA ARG A 383 15.48 -6.00 4.39
C ARG A 383 14.44 -6.27 3.30
N ILE A 384 14.64 -7.36 2.58
CA ILE A 384 13.66 -7.96 1.67
C ILE A 384 13.45 -9.44 2.01
N GLN A 385 12.39 -10.04 1.49
CA GLN A 385 12.21 -11.49 1.61
C GLN A 385 13.19 -12.21 0.68
N ALA A 386 13.76 -13.34 1.10
CA ALA A 386 14.74 -14.06 0.28
C ALA A 386 14.20 -14.45 -1.10
N ARG A 387 12.90 -14.73 -1.23
CA ARG A 387 12.25 -15.02 -2.53
C ARG A 387 12.24 -13.84 -3.52
N GLN A 388 12.48 -12.62 -3.05
CA GLN A 388 12.54 -11.41 -3.89
C GLN A 388 13.92 -11.21 -4.53
N LEU A 389 14.93 -12.03 -4.19
CA LEU A 389 16.27 -11.95 -4.75
C LEU A 389 16.30 -12.02 -6.30
N PRO A 390 15.52 -12.87 -6.99
CA PRO A 390 15.51 -12.87 -8.46
C PRO A 390 14.95 -11.57 -9.06
N ALA A 391 13.95 -10.96 -8.42
CA ALA A 391 13.42 -9.66 -8.85
C ALA A 391 14.42 -8.52 -8.57
N LEU A 392 15.19 -8.64 -7.48
CA LEU A 392 16.26 -7.70 -7.16
C LEU A 392 17.37 -7.72 -8.22
N GLU A 393 17.75 -8.90 -8.76
CA GLU A 393 18.79 -8.97 -9.78
C GLU A 393 18.34 -8.29 -11.09
N LYS A 394 17.10 -8.55 -11.54
CA LYS A 394 16.51 -7.81 -12.68
C LYS A 394 16.51 -6.30 -12.45
N LYS A 395 16.18 -5.89 -11.21
CA LYS A 395 16.16 -4.49 -10.82
C LYS A 395 17.56 -3.87 -10.85
N LYS A 396 18.57 -4.61 -10.40
CA LYS A 396 19.97 -4.19 -10.43
C LYS A 396 20.45 -3.98 -11.86
N GLU A 397 20.18 -4.91 -12.77
CA GLU A 397 20.52 -4.77 -14.20
C GLU A 397 19.94 -3.48 -14.80
N ILE A 398 18.68 -3.17 -14.50
CA ILE A 398 18.02 -1.93 -14.95
C ILE A 398 18.74 -0.70 -14.36
N LEU A 399 19.03 -0.69 -13.06
CA LEU A 399 19.66 0.45 -12.39
C LEU A 399 21.11 0.67 -12.82
N GLU A 400 21.85 -0.40 -13.11
CA GLU A 400 23.21 -0.33 -13.65
C GLU A 400 23.19 0.26 -15.06
N ARG A 401 22.28 -0.19 -15.93
CA ARG A 401 22.05 0.41 -17.25
C ARG A 401 21.70 1.89 -17.16
N LEU A 402 20.80 2.26 -16.24
CA LEU A 402 20.50 3.67 -15.99
C LEU A 402 21.74 4.44 -15.54
N THR A 403 22.59 3.87 -14.70
CA THR A 403 23.82 4.53 -14.24
C THR A 403 24.80 4.80 -15.40
N SER A 404 24.91 3.89 -16.37
CA SER A 404 25.78 4.05 -17.55
C SER A 404 25.18 4.93 -18.64
N GLU A 405 23.88 4.82 -18.90
CA GLU A 405 23.21 5.42 -20.07
C GLU A 405 22.63 6.82 -19.78
N VAL A 406 22.32 7.15 -18.51
CA VAL A 406 21.47 8.31 -18.14
C VAL A 406 22.27 9.50 -17.57
N ARG A 407 23.59 9.56 -17.80
CA ARG A 407 24.40 10.72 -17.36
C ARG A 407 23.90 12.02 -18.00
N GLY A 408 23.30 12.88 -17.19
CA GLY A 408 22.83 14.21 -17.59
C GLY A 408 21.34 14.32 -17.91
N ILE A 409 20.57 13.22 -17.83
CA ILE A 409 19.11 13.29 -17.99
C ILE A 409 18.51 14.03 -16.79
N LYS A 410 17.66 15.00 -17.10
CA LYS A 410 16.88 15.75 -16.12
C LYS A 410 15.41 15.46 -16.32
N ALA A 411 14.64 15.34 -15.24
CA ALA A 411 13.18 15.33 -15.27
C ALA A 411 12.71 16.60 -14.57
N ARG A 412 11.97 17.48 -15.27
CA ARG A 412 11.65 18.83 -14.77
C ARG A 412 12.83 19.55 -14.12
N TYR A 413 13.98 19.56 -14.82
CA TYR A 413 15.25 20.12 -14.36
C TYR A 413 15.93 19.40 -13.18
N ALA A 414 15.24 18.49 -12.48
CA ALA A 414 15.82 17.67 -11.43
C ALA A 414 16.76 16.61 -12.02
N GLN A 415 17.94 16.46 -11.44
CA GLN A 415 18.91 15.47 -11.91
C GLN A 415 18.45 14.05 -11.58
N LEU A 416 18.32 13.20 -12.59
CA LEU A 416 18.02 11.77 -12.40
C LEU A 416 19.30 11.05 -11.97
N ARG A 417 19.22 10.29 -10.88
CA ARG A 417 20.30 9.46 -10.35
C ARG A 417 19.81 8.05 -10.07
N ALA A 418 20.65 7.04 -10.30
CA ALA A 418 20.36 5.65 -9.96
C ALA A 418 21.12 5.22 -8.70
N ASN A 419 20.51 4.36 -7.88
CA ASN A 419 21.10 3.81 -6.66
C ASN A 419 21.01 2.28 -6.67
N PRO A 420 21.85 1.58 -7.46
CA PRO A 420 21.80 0.12 -7.57
C PRO A 420 22.15 -0.58 -6.24
N PRO A 421 21.67 -1.82 -6.03
CA PRO A 421 22.17 -2.70 -4.97
C PRO A 421 23.69 -2.91 -5.08
N LEU A 422 24.41 -2.79 -3.96
CA LEU A 422 25.87 -3.00 -3.91
C LEU A 422 26.22 -4.44 -3.56
N LEU A 423 25.53 -5.03 -2.59
CA LEU A 423 25.64 -6.45 -2.24
C LEU A 423 24.38 -6.95 -1.54
N ALA A 424 24.22 -8.27 -1.51
CA ALA A 424 23.13 -8.95 -0.83
C ALA A 424 23.65 -10.12 0.03
N ILE A 425 23.19 -10.17 1.28
CA ILE A 425 23.47 -11.25 2.23
C ILE A 425 22.15 -11.90 2.60
N ARG A 426 22.07 -13.24 2.53
CA ARG A 426 20.90 -14.00 2.96
C ARG A 426 21.12 -14.54 4.35
N ASP A 427 20.14 -14.34 5.22
CA ASP A 427 20.13 -14.90 6.56
C ASP A 427 18.70 -14.96 7.09
N ARG A 428 18.36 -16.01 7.85
CA ARG A 428 17.10 -16.14 8.61
C ARG A 428 15.81 -15.82 7.84
N GLY A 429 15.71 -16.36 6.61
CA GLY A 429 14.57 -16.18 5.71
C GLY A 429 14.47 -14.82 5.02
N ASN A 430 15.39 -13.90 5.31
CA ASN A 430 15.48 -12.59 4.69
C ASN A 430 16.72 -12.48 3.79
N ALA A 431 16.70 -11.47 2.93
CA ALA A 431 17.91 -10.94 2.31
C ALA A 431 18.10 -9.48 2.76
N TYR A 432 19.35 -9.14 3.04
CA TYR A 432 19.80 -7.83 3.48
C TYR A 432 20.62 -7.22 2.36
N VAL A 433 20.07 -6.20 1.73
CA VAL A 433 20.62 -5.55 0.54
C VAL A 433 21.30 -4.26 0.95
N LEU A 434 22.61 -4.16 0.73
CA LEU A 434 23.36 -2.94 1.00
C LEU A 434 23.22 -1.97 -0.18
N ARG A 435 22.96 -0.71 0.11
CA ARG A 435 22.88 0.39 -0.85
C ARG A 435 23.56 1.62 -0.29
N ARG A 436 23.95 2.56 -1.15
CA ARG A 436 24.38 3.88 -0.69
C ARG A 436 23.19 4.59 -0.04
N LYS A 437 23.44 5.28 1.08
CA LYS A 437 22.42 6.13 1.68
C LYS A 437 22.19 7.34 0.76
N VAL A 438 20.95 7.52 0.33
CA VAL A 438 20.55 8.69 -0.48
C VAL A 438 20.02 9.80 0.42
N ALA A 439 20.32 11.04 0.06
CA ALA A 439 19.76 12.23 0.70
C ALA A 439 18.36 12.54 0.13
N GLY A 440 17.41 11.64 0.36
CA GLY A 440 16.05 11.76 -0.15
C GLY A 440 15.08 10.84 0.59
N ILE A 441 13.79 11.11 0.43
CA ILE A 441 12.70 10.29 0.99
C ILE A 441 11.80 9.78 -0.12
N HIS A 442 11.01 8.76 0.17
CA HIS A 442 10.05 8.24 -0.81
C HIS A 442 9.09 9.37 -1.24
N TRP A 443 8.76 9.43 -2.53
CA TRP A 443 7.97 10.55 -3.05
C TRP A 443 6.58 10.66 -2.40
N GLU A 444 5.94 9.54 -2.03
CA GLU A 444 4.67 9.54 -1.27
C GLU A 444 4.86 10.17 0.11
N GLU A 445 5.94 9.82 0.81
CA GLU A 445 6.25 10.41 2.12
C GLU A 445 6.54 11.91 1.98
N ALA A 446 7.20 12.34 0.90
CA ALA A 446 7.39 13.75 0.63
C ALA A 446 6.06 14.49 0.45
N ALA A 447 5.13 13.92 -0.30
CA ALA A 447 3.79 14.49 -0.46
C ALA A 447 3.04 14.55 0.88
N GLU A 448 3.08 13.47 1.67
CA GLU A 448 2.48 13.42 3.01
C GLU A 448 3.08 14.47 3.96
N GLN A 449 4.40 14.65 3.95
CA GLN A 449 5.09 15.65 4.79
C GLN A 449 4.71 17.08 4.39
N LEU A 450 4.64 17.36 3.08
CA LEU A 450 4.22 18.68 2.56
C LEU A 450 2.77 19.02 2.89
N GLN A 451 1.90 18.01 2.95
CA GLN A 451 0.48 18.17 3.28
C GLN A 451 0.16 17.98 4.76
N GLY A 452 1.08 17.47 5.57
CA GLY A 452 0.84 17.10 6.96
C GLY A 452 1.56 18.00 7.96
N SER A 453 2.81 18.36 7.69
CA SER A 453 3.65 19.06 8.66
C SER A 453 3.37 20.58 8.67
N PRO A 454 3.09 21.21 9.83
CA PRO A 454 2.67 22.62 9.89
C PRO A 454 3.60 23.60 9.18
N HIS A 455 4.92 23.46 9.34
CA HIS A 455 5.90 24.35 8.71
C HIS A 455 6.02 24.12 7.20
N LEU A 456 5.82 22.88 6.73
CA LEU A 456 5.86 22.55 5.30
C LEU A 456 4.56 22.90 4.59
N LYS A 457 3.42 22.83 5.27
CA LYS A 457 2.11 23.25 4.73
C LYS A 457 2.14 24.67 4.21
N SER A 458 2.68 25.60 5.00
CA SER A 458 2.82 27.00 4.60
C SER A 458 3.70 27.15 3.35
N LEU A 459 4.84 26.46 3.33
CA LEU A 459 5.75 26.48 2.19
C LEU A 459 5.10 25.87 0.93
N ASN A 460 4.36 24.77 1.10
CA ASN A 460 3.66 24.08 0.03
C ASN A 460 2.52 24.93 -0.55
N ALA A 461 1.77 25.65 0.28
CA ALA A 461 0.70 26.54 -0.19
C ALA A 461 1.23 27.65 -1.12
N SER A 462 2.41 28.21 -0.82
CA SER A 462 3.02 29.27 -1.63
C SER A 462 3.65 28.75 -2.93
N MET A 463 4.34 27.61 -2.88
CA MET A 463 5.18 27.13 -3.98
C MET A 463 4.62 25.92 -4.74
N LYS A 464 3.54 25.29 -4.25
CA LYS A 464 2.91 24.08 -4.80
C LYS A 464 3.91 22.94 -5.03
N ILE A 465 4.74 22.68 -4.02
CA ILE A 465 5.86 21.72 -4.06
C ILE A 465 5.35 20.28 -4.22
N ASP A 466 4.20 19.95 -3.65
CA ASP A 466 3.55 18.65 -3.81
C ASP A 466 3.26 18.32 -5.28
N ARG A 467 2.72 19.29 -6.02
CA ARG A 467 2.47 19.17 -7.47
C ARG A 467 3.77 19.05 -8.25
N LEU A 468 4.81 19.79 -7.83
CA LEU A 468 6.14 19.67 -8.42
C LEU A 468 6.70 18.26 -8.22
N VAL A 469 6.63 17.70 -7.01
CA VAL A 469 7.06 16.33 -6.70
C VAL A 469 6.35 15.32 -7.59
N ILE A 470 5.02 15.34 -7.62
CA ILE A 470 4.21 14.40 -8.42
C ILE A 470 4.55 14.52 -9.92
N ALA A 471 4.64 15.75 -10.43
CA ALA A 471 4.94 15.97 -11.84
C ALA A 471 6.35 15.52 -12.21
N THR A 472 7.34 15.76 -11.35
CA THR A 472 8.73 15.32 -11.57
C THR A 472 8.82 13.79 -11.56
N VAL A 473 8.20 13.12 -10.59
CA VAL A 473 8.16 11.65 -10.50
C VAL A 473 7.51 11.04 -11.75
N ARG A 474 6.40 11.64 -12.22
CA ARG A 474 5.72 11.20 -13.44
C ARG A 474 6.62 11.30 -14.67
N GLU A 475 7.30 12.44 -14.84
CA GLU A 475 8.23 12.65 -15.95
C GLU A 475 9.48 11.76 -15.84
N THR A 476 9.97 11.49 -14.63
CA THR A 476 11.05 10.51 -14.41
C THR A 476 10.64 9.12 -14.90
N ASN A 477 9.45 8.64 -14.54
CA ASN A 477 8.95 7.35 -15.01
C ASN A 477 8.77 7.32 -16.53
N GLU A 478 8.27 8.39 -17.14
CA GLU A 478 8.12 8.50 -18.60
C GLU A 478 9.48 8.43 -19.31
N LYS A 479 10.45 9.22 -18.85
CA LYS A 479 11.80 9.22 -19.43
C LYS A 479 12.51 7.88 -19.30
N ILE A 480 12.38 7.21 -18.15
CA ILE A 480 12.96 5.88 -17.96
C ILE A 480 12.31 4.85 -18.89
N ALA A 481 10.97 4.90 -19.04
CA ALA A 481 10.22 4.00 -19.91
C ALA A 481 10.62 4.18 -21.38
N GLU A 482 10.65 5.44 -21.86
CA GLU A 482 11.07 5.79 -23.21
C GLU A 482 12.51 5.37 -23.48
N HIS A 483 13.42 5.61 -22.54
CA HIS A 483 14.84 5.32 -22.73
C HIS A 483 15.15 3.82 -22.73
N LEU A 484 14.50 3.05 -21.85
CA LEU A 484 14.75 1.62 -21.72
C LEU A 484 13.90 0.76 -22.67
N GLY A 485 12.90 1.34 -23.34
CA GLY A 485 11.95 0.61 -24.18
C GLY A 485 11.08 -0.37 -23.39
N VAL A 486 10.82 -0.06 -22.11
CA VAL A 486 10.06 -0.92 -21.18
C VAL A 486 8.72 -0.26 -20.88
N GLU A 487 7.65 -1.06 -20.79
CA GLU A 487 6.35 -0.55 -20.38
C GLU A 487 6.41 0.16 -19.02
N LYS A 488 5.82 1.35 -18.94
CA LYS A 488 5.79 2.20 -17.74
C LYS A 488 5.24 1.47 -16.51
N GLU A 489 4.31 0.56 -16.73
CA GLU A 489 3.67 -0.27 -15.68
C GLU A 489 4.67 -1.27 -15.06
N THR A 490 5.53 -1.86 -15.89
CA THR A 490 6.59 -2.76 -15.43
C THR A 490 7.59 -2.01 -14.56
N LEU A 491 7.95 -0.77 -14.95
CA LEU A 491 8.88 0.06 -14.20
C LEU A 491 8.31 0.55 -12.86
N THR A 492 7.03 0.94 -12.83
CA THR A 492 6.37 1.44 -11.61
C THR A 492 6.29 0.36 -10.52
N ASN A 493 6.21 -0.91 -10.89
CA ASN A 493 6.19 -2.02 -9.94
C ASN A 493 7.58 -2.49 -9.49
N LEU A 494 8.63 -2.21 -10.27
CA LEU A 494 10.00 -2.65 -10.00
C LEU A 494 10.85 -1.57 -9.31
N LEU A 495 10.70 -0.32 -9.72
CA LEU A 495 11.56 0.80 -9.30
C LEU A 495 10.89 1.62 -8.20
N THR A 496 11.72 2.15 -7.30
CA THR A 496 11.27 3.02 -6.21
C THR A 496 11.88 4.39 -6.39
N ILE A 497 11.06 5.44 -6.31
CA ILE A 497 11.50 6.81 -6.54
C ILE A 497 11.62 7.56 -5.21
N PHE A 498 12.79 8.16 -5.00
CA PHE A 498 13.09 9.03 -3.88
C PHE A 498 13.34 10.45 -4.40
N VAL A 499 12.81 11.45 -3.72
CA VAL A 499 13.04 12.86 -4.04
C VAL A 499 14.04 13.46 -3.08
N SER A 500 14.86 14.40 -3.56
CA SER A 500 15.90 15.05 -2.77
C SER A 500 15.33 15.77 -1.54
N TRP A 501 15.82 15.40 -0.36
CA TRP A 501 15.28 15.85 0.93
C TRP A 501 16.39 16.03 1.96
N ASP A 502 16.31 17.09 2.77
CA ASP A 502 17.12 17.26 3.97
C ASP A 502 16.45 16.53 5.14
N LEU A 503 16.95 15.34 5.46
CA LEU A 503 16.44 14.51 6.55
C LEU A 503 16.59 15.18 7.93
N LYS A 504 17.60 16.03 8.13
CA LYS A 504 17.85 16.69 9.42
C LYS A 504 16.88 17.83 9.65
N LYS A 505 16.64 18.64 8.61
CA LYS A 505 15.72 19.79 8.67
C LYS A 505 14.28 19.44 8.36
N ASN A 506 14.03 18.23 7.85
CA ASN A 506 12.77 17.81 7.27
C ASN A 506 12.24 18.82 6.24
N GLN A 507 13.00 19.01 5.15
CA GLN A 507 12.67 19.97 4.09
C GLN A 507 13.04 19.43 2.70
N PRO A 508 12.26 19.76 1.65
CA PRO A 508 12.63 19.43 0.28
C PRO A 508 13.89 20.19 -0.14
N LYS A 509 14.79 19.52 -0.86
CA LYS A 509 15.92 20.21 -1.49
C LYS A 509 15.49 20.75 -2.86
N LEU A 510 15.38 22.07 -2.93
CA LEU A 510 14.92 22.79 -4.10
C LEU A 510 16.05 23.63 -4.68
N MET A 511 16.00 23.78 -6.00
CA MET A 511 16.79 24.74 -6.76
C MET A 511 15.82 25.79 -7.33
N VAL A 512 16.28 27.04 -7.36
CA VAL A 512 15.54 28.17 -7.95
C VAL A 512 16.46 28.85 -8.95
N ASP A 513 15.99 28.96 -10.19
CA ASP A 513 16.64 29.75 -11.24
C ASP A 513 15.59 30.55 -12.04
N PHE A 514 16.01 31.15 -13.16
CA PHE A 514 15.11 31.94 -14.03
C PHE A 514 13.95 31.13 -14.62
N SER A 515 14.02 29.79 -14.64
CA SER A 515 12.96 28.89 -15.12
C SER A 515 11.94 28.51 -14.04
N GLY A 516 12.21 28.83 -12.77
CA GLY A 516 11.31 28.62 -11.64
C GLY A 516 11.93 27.76 -10.54
N THR A 517 11.07 27.08 -9.78
CA THR A 517 11.48 26.17 -8.69
C THR A 517 11.40 24.72 -9.15
N PHE A 518 12.44 23.94 -8.87
CA PHE A 518 12.49 22.51 -9.15
C PHE A 518 13.23 21.73 -8.05
N LEU A 519 13.09 20.40 -8.05
CA LEU A 519 13.82 19.53 -7.13
C LEU A 519 15.29 19.45 -7.54
N GLU A 520 16.21 19.38 -6.59
CA GLU A 520 17.65 19.21 -6.88
C GLU A 520 17.90 17.90 -7.65
N SER A 521 17.36 16.79 -7.14
CA SER A 521 17.53 15.46 -7.75
C SER A 521 16.39 14.50 -7.46
N VAL A 522 16.29 13.49 -8.30
CA VAL A 522 15.43 12.31 -8.11
C VAL A 522 16.31 11.07 -8.18
N TRP A 523 16.15 10.20 -7.19
CA TRP A 523 16.88 8.93 -7.10
C TRP A 523 15.96 7.77 -7.41
N VAL A 524 16.43 6.89 -8.29
CA VAL A 524 15.75 5.66 -8.68
C VAL A 524 16.51 4.51 -8.02
N ALA A 525 15.82 3.70 -7.23
CA ALA A 525 16.43 2.65 -6.43
C ALA A 525 15.64 1.34 -6.47
#